data_AF-A0A5J5F2K5-F1
#
_entry.id   AF-A0A5J5F2K5-F1
#
_cell.length_a   1.000
_cell.length_b   1.000
_cell.length_c   1.000
_cell.angle_alpha   90.00
_cell.angle_beta   90.00
_cell.angle_gamma   90.00
#
_symmetry.space_group_name_H-M   'P 1'
#
loop_
_entity.id
_entity.type
_entity.pdbx_description
1 polymer ?
#
loop_
_entity_poly.entity_id
_entity_poly.type
_entity_poly.pdbx_seq_one_letter_code
_entity_poly.pdbx_strand_id
1 'polypeptide(L)'
;MSDRGPSKLQRCGLLLRNLFIALLAYTSVVGVVHVYRTGSISPFSKTAPKPAVIPEGSLSGGVNWRLRPETLVRDINDAYLGERPHVDTYANYTRLIEACRGSAAQLERMRNVYNCLAYLSGNEKDYYYLPDQLPSKSLPTYPSVEGALKPSRKNVGECAGPVQLYHTYWTGPSTWRVELFVKSYLYTQNLPCSRLYIWLDSDGNPNAVEDMMKDPGFQRFLPLVARGDITLKAWKFPSRIPLPKGSIEQDPLYKSYLSSRGAIDEKINAKGEAYIGDGLMVQKDGSEWIVLTERQMTFLPVAVSDAVRFVVLHLYGGVYLDMDILLLRDMRPLLLTPDHNFAERWAVHSHPGDFNTAVLSLNANSSLSSYLVRGGVRMGLNFHPRIVGRMAWKDGRVEELAMFETGLFDPIWGEFNWGREGRCTVPCFKDYGVAFLGTREVIKDEWQSYDGTPLPLKTIGGSNTELKRRDTTTNDNDNDHKIELYYEQKTAMRRRLQRRNNLKITASGQTELDDEVAEELLPEVNAAAAEAQKAATRRKPVAKGADGTYGGRDYRIEEDKYPPNNRTLENFFRGAFSYHIHNQWTKHPQPNSWFDVIQRAQDGFFRGERTNPYGERWEGPEVKPYDRWPEFD
;
A
#
# COMPACT_ATOMS: atom_id res chain seq x y z
N MET A 1 39.38 39.02 34.34
CA MET A 1 38.16 39.59 33.74
C MET A 1 37.04 38.58 33.93
N SER A 2 36.00 38.94 34.68
CA SER A 2 34.90 38.06 35.08
C SER A 2 33.90 37.90 33.93
N ASP A 3 33.77 36.68 33.42
CA ASP A 3 32.77 36.31 32.41
C ASP A 3 31.41 36.10 33.11
N ARG A 4 30.57 37.13 33.15
CA ARG A 4 29.22 37.04 33.72
C ARG A 4 28.27 36.52 32.64
N GLY A 5 27.85 35.27 32.79
CA GLY A 5 26.83 34.66 31.92
C GLY A 5 25.51 35.46 31.87
N PRO A 6 24.69 35.26 30.83
CA PRO A 6 23.56 36.13 30.51
C PRO A 6 22.51 36.13 31.62
N SER A 7 22.00 37.32 31.92
CA SER A 7 21.02 37.56 32.98
C SER A 7 19.71 36.82 32.72
N LYS A 8 18.91 36.56 33.77
CA LYS A 8 17.59 35.91 33.63
C LYS A 8 16.68 36.66 32.64
N LEU A 9 16.82 37.99 32.57
CA LEU A 9 16.08 38.83 31.62
C LEU A 9 16.49 38.55 30.16
N GLN A 10 17.79 38.36 29.91
CA GLN A 10 18.31 38.02 28.58
C GLN A 10 17.87 36.62 28.13
N ARG A 11 17.83 35.64 29.06
CA ARG A 11 17.33 34.28 28.75
C ARG A 11 15.82 34.28 28.45
N CYS A 12 15.05 35.08 29.18
CA CYS A 12 13.61 35.24 28.95
C CYS A 12 13.35 35.91 27.59
N GLY A 13 14.12 36.95 27.25
CA GLY A 13 14.06 37.59 25.93
C GLY A 13 14.42 36.63 24.78
N LEU A 14 15.43 35.78 24.97
CA LEU A 14 15.80 34.74 24.00
C LEU A 14 14.71 33.68 23.82
N LEU A 15 14.06 33.26 24.90
CA LEU A 15 12.95 32.32 24.86
C LEU A 15 11.74 32.91 24.11
N LEU A 16 11.35 34.14 24.43
CA LEU A 16 10.24 34.83 23.77
C LEU A 16 10.53 35.06 22.28
N ARG A 17 11.76 35.43 21.93
CA ARG A 17 12.21 35.55 20.55
C ARG A 17 12.08 34.22 19.80
N ASN A 18 12.55 33.12 20.40
CA ASN A 18 12.52 31.81 19.76
C ASN A 18 11.09 31.27 19.63
N LEU A 19 10.22 31.51 20.62
CA LEU A 19 8.79 31.17 20.54
C LEU A 19 8.07 31.99 19.45
N PHE A 20 8.42 33.27 19.30
CA PHE A 20 7.87 34.11 18.24
C PHE A 20 8.31 33.64 16.85
N ILE A 21 9.59 33.29 16.69
CA ILE A 21 10.12 32.71 15.43
C ILE A 21 9.43 31.37 15.12
N ALA A 22 9.25 30.51 16.12
CA ALA A 22 8.56 29.23 15.95
C ALA A 22 7.08 29.41 15.57
N LEU A 23 6.39 30.38 16.18
CA LEU A 23 5.02 30.73 15.83
C LEU A 23 4.92 31.22 14.38
N LEU A 24 5.82 32.12 13.96
CA LEU A 24 5.87 32.60 12.58
C LEU A 24 6.12 31.46 11.59
N ALA A 25 7.13 30.63 11.83
CA ALA A 25 7.44 29.49 10.97
C ALA A 25 6.26 28.51 10.88
N TYR A 26 5.60 28.23 12.01
CA TYR A 26 4.41 27.38 12.04
C TYR A 26 3.25 28.00 11.25
N THR A 27 2.95 29.28 11.44
CA THR A 27 1.88 29.97 10.69
C THR A 27 2.17 30.03 9.20
N SER A 28 3.43 30.21 8.80
CA SER A 28 3.83 30.22 7.39
C SER A 28 3.69 28.83 6.77
N VAL A 29 4.17 27.78 7.43
CA VAL A 29 4.06 26.41 6.92
C VAL A 29 2.60 25.97 6.83
N VAL A 30 1.80 26.24 7.88
CA VAL A 30 0.36 25.91 7.87
C VAL A 30 -0.38 26.73 6.81
N GLY A 31 -0.03 28.00 6.62
CA GLY A 31 -0.57 28.86 5.55
C GLY A 31 -0.26 28.31 4.16
N VAL A 32 1.00 27.94 3.89
CA VAL A 32 1.43 27.35 2.62
C VAL A 32 0.73 26.01 2.37
N VAL A 33 0.65 25.14 3.39
CA VAL A 33 -0.06 23.85 3.26
C VAL A 33 -1.56 24.07 3.05
N HIS A 34 -2.16 25.07 3.70
CA HIS A 34 -3.57 25.42 3.52
C HIS A 34 -3.84 25.95 2.11
N VAL A 35 -3.01 26.87 1.61
CA VAL A 35 -3.10 27.39 0.23
C VAL A 35 -2.86 26.26 -0.78
N TYR A 36 -1.89 25.39 -0.56
CA TYR A 36 -1.62 24.25 -1.44
C TYR A 36 -2.80 23.26 -1.50
N ARG A 37 -3.51 23.05 -0.38
CA ARG A 37 -4.66 22.14 -0.30
C ARG A 37 -5.98 22.75 -0.77
N THR A 38 -6.17 24.07 -0.60
CA THR A 38 -7.48 24.71 -0.79
C THR A 38 -7.49 25.79 -1.87
N GLY A 39 -6.32 26.25 -2.33
CA GLY A 39 -6.19 27.37 -3.25
C GLY A 39 -6.56 28.75 -2.66
N SER A 40 -6.81 28.84 -1.34
CA SER A 40 -7.27 30.07 -0.69
C SER A 40 -6.32 30.57 0.40
N ILE A 41 -6.18 31.89 0.50
CA ILE A 41 -5.30 32.60 1.45
C ILE A 41 -6.05 32.99 2.74
N SER A 42 -7.36 32.74 2.83
CA SER A 42 -8.17 33.12 3.99
C SER A 42 -8.50 31.91 4.88
N PRO A 43 -8.01 31.86 6.15
CA PRO A 43 -8.24 30.73 7.06
C PRO A 43 -9.68 30.60 7.57
N PHE A 44 -10.59 31.51 7.20
CA PHE A 44 -12.00 31.50 7.63
C PHE A 44 -13.03 31.38 6.49
N SER A 45 -12.59 31.14 5.24
CA SER A 45 -13.53 30.90 4.14
C SER A 45 -14.17 29.52 4.27
N LYS A 46 -15.40 29.47 4.81
CA LYS A 46 -16.30 28.31 4.69
C LYS A 46 -16.79 28.19 3.25
N THR A 47 -15.93 27.70 2.37
CA THR A 47 -16.34 27.21 1.06
C THR A 47 -15.96 25.75 0.99
N ALA A 48 -16.95 24.88 1.23
CA ALA A 48 -16.87 23.49 0.84
C ALA A 48 -16.41 23.42 -0.62
N PRO A 49 -15.56 22.44 -1.00
CA PRO A 49 -15.21 22.26 -2.40
C PRO A 49 -16.51 22.05 -3.17
N LYS A 50 -16.87 23.00 -4.03
CA LYS A 50 -17.97 22.80 -4.96
C LYS A 50 -17.59 21.59 -5.82
N PRO A 51 -18.48 20.60 -6.01
CA PRO A 51 -18.20 19.52 -6.95
C PRO A 51 -17.80 20.15 -8.28
N ALA A 52 -16.70 19.65 -8.86
CA ALA A 52 -16.24 20.10 -10.16
C ALA A 52 -17.41 19.99 -11.15
N VAL A 53 -17.91 21.13 -11.61
CA VAL A 53 -18.89 21.16 -12.70
C VAL A 53 -18.07 20.90 -13.96
N ILE A 54 -18.15 19.67 -14.45
CA ILE A 54 -17.56 19.22 -15.70
C ILE A 54 -18.13 20.11 -16.82
N PRO A 55 -17.31 20.77 -17.64
CA PRO A 55 -17.80 21.43 -18.84
C PRO A 55 -18.31 20.35 -19.81
N GLU A 56 -19.63 20.16 -19.89
CA GLU A 56 -20.23 19.41 -21.00
C GLU A 56 -19.98 20.21 -22.28
N GLY A 57 -18.95 19.80 -23.03
CA GLY A 57 -18.58 20.47 -24.27
C GLY A 57 -17.16 20.30 -24.78
N SER A 58 -16.30 19.47 -24.16
CA SER A 58 -15.11 19.00 -24.88
C SER A 58 -15.51 17.97 -25.93
N LEU A 59 -16.00 18.47 -27.07
CA LEU A 59 -15.92 17.75 -28.34
C LEU A 59 -14.48 17.89 -28.88
N SER A 60 -13.51 17.37 -28.14
CA SER A 60 -12.15 17.19 -28.66
C SER A 60 -11.59 15.84 -28.23
N GLY A 61 -11.85 14.84 -29.08
CA GLY A 61 -11.05 13.62 -29.19
C GLY A 61 -11.51 12.46 -28.32
N GLY A 62 -12.33 11.56 -28.89
CA GLY A 62 -12.19 10.15 -28.55
C GLY A 62 -13.35 9.40 -27.94
N VAL A 63 -14.36 9.10 -28.77
CA VAL A 63 -15.38 8.05 -28.59
C VAL A 63 -16.24 8.13 -27.31
N ASN A 64 -17.52 7.77 -27.42
CA ASN A 64 -18.27 7.41 -26.23
C ASN A 64 -17.55 6.27 -25.51
N TRP A 65 -16.95 6.55 -24.36
CA TRP A 65 -16.54 5.51 -23.42
C TRP A 65 -17.71 4.55 -23.10
N ARG A 66 -18.97 5.02 -23.20
CA ARG A 66 -20.19 4.20 -23.05
C ARG A 66 -20.36 3.14 -24.14
N LEU A 67 -19.70 3.31 -25.29
CA LEU A 67 -19.67 2.36 -26.39
C LEU A 67 -18.38 1.51 -26.40
N ARG A 68 -17.42 1.79 -25.50
CA ARG A 68 -16.16 1.07 -25.43
C ARG A 68 -16.38 -0.35 -24.89
N PRO A 69 -15.84 -1.40 -25.54
CA PRO A 69 -15.84 -2.74 -24.97
C PRO A 69 -14.96 -2.76 -23.72
N GLU A 70 -15.43 -3.42 -22.65
CA GLU A 70 -14.66 -3.49 -21.40
C GLU A 70 -13.27 -4.11 -21.61
N THR A 71 -13.18 -5.15 -22.43
CA THR A 71 -11.91 -5.80 -22.79
C THR A 71 -11.93 -6.26 -24.23
N LEU A 72 -10.78 -6.15 -24.90
CA LEU A 72 -10.55 -6.74 -26.21
C LEU A 72 -9.97 -8.14 -26.14
N VAL A 73 -9.61 -8.64 -24.98
CA VAL A 73 -9.13 -10.01 -24.86
C VAL A 73 -10.30 -10.98 -24.92
N ARG A 74 -10.21 -12.00 -25.77
CA ARG A 74 -11.04 -13.21 -25.73
C ARG A 74 -10.43 -14.19 -24.73
N ASP A 75 -11.30 -14.96 -24.07
CA ASP A 75 -10.91 -16.12 -23.26
C ASP A 75 -9.93 -15.78 -22.10
N ILE A 76 -10.23 -14.73 -21.34
CA ILE A 76 -9.45 -14.35 -20.15
C ILE A 76 -9.40 -15.52 -19.17
N ASN A 77 -8.19 -15.96 -18.82
CA ASN A 77 -8.01 -16.98 -17.79
C ASN A 77 -8.01 -16.34 -16.40
N ASP A 78 -9.17 -16.31 -15.76
CA ASP A 78 -9.29 -15.85 -14.39
C ASP A 78 -8.65 -16.81 -13.38
N ALA A 79 -8.69 -18.13 -13.63
CA ALA A 79 -8.15 -19.17 -12.76
C ALA A 79 -6.64 -19.42 -13.01
N TYR A 80 -5.87 -18.35 -13.20
CA TYR A 80 -4.48 -18.43 -13.67
C TYR A 80 -3.47 -19.00 -12.65
N LEU A 81 -3.87 -19.15 -11.39
CA LEU A 81 -3.08 -19.83 -10.35
C LEU A 81 -3.46 -21.32 -10.18
N GLY A 82 -4.47 -21.81 -10.91
CA GLY A 82 -4.96 -23.18 -10.76
C GLY A 82 -5.83 -23.37 -9.53
N GLU A 83 -5.95 -24.60 -9.02
CA GLU A 83 -6.75 -24.86 -7.82
C GLU A 83 -6.07 -24.28 -6.57
N ARG A 84 -6.87 -23.81 -5.62
CA ARG A 84 -6.36 -23.32 -4.33
C ARG A 84 -5.58 -24.43 -3.63
N PRO A 85 -4.41 -24.12 -3.02
CA PRO A 85 -3.70 -25.07 -2.18
C PRO A 85 -4.60 -25.67 -1.09
N HIS A 86 -4.32 -26.92 -0.73
CA HIS A 86 -5.06 -27.61 0.33
C HIS A 86 -5.02 -26.80 1.64
N VAL A 87 -6.08 -26.90 2.45
CA VAL A 87 -6.23 -26.10 3.69
C VAL A 87 -5.11 -26.34 4.72
N ASP A 88 -4.39 -27.45 4.60
CA ASP A 88 -3.26 -27.84 5.44
C ASP A 88 -1.88 -27.62 4.80
N THR A 89 -1.81 -27.00 3.62
CA THR A 89 -0.55 -26.78 2.92
C THR A 89 0.37 -25.82 3.69
N TYR A 90 1.63 -26.21 3.84
CA TYR A 90 2.72 -25.38 4.33
C TYR A 90 3.60 -24.89 3.20
N ALA A 91 4.21 -23.72 3.40
CA ALA A 91 5.29 -23.22 2.57
C ALA A 91 6.65 -23.50 3.20
N ASN A 92 7.62 -23.94 2.40
CA ASN A 92 9.01 -24.08 2.81
C ASN A 92 9.72 -22.73 2.65
N TYR A 93 9.93 -22.05 3.78
CA TYR A 93 10.53 -20.72 3.80
C TYR A 93 11.96 -20.72 3.27
N THR A 94 12.75 -21.74 3.60
CA THR A 94 14.13 -21.88 3.12
C THR A 94 14.17 -21.95 1.60
N ARG A 95 13.30 -22.78 0.98
CA ARG A 95 13.20 -22.87 -0.48
C ARG A 95 12.81 -21.56 -1.13
N LEU A 96 11.80 -20.88 -0.57
CA LEU A 96 11.36 -19.57 -1.07
C LEU A 96 12.49 -18.53 -1.03
N ILE A 97 13.24 -18.47 0.08
CA ILE A 97 14.37 -17.53 0.23
C ILE A 97 15.51 -17.92 -0.72
N GLU A 98 15.92 -19.19 -0.75
CA GLU A 98 17.01 -19.68 -1.60
C GLU A 98 16.74 -19.44 -3.09
N ALA A 99 15.52 -19.70 -3.56
CA ALA A 99 15.16 -19.53 -4.96
C ALA A 99 15.09 -18.07 -5.39
N CYS A 100 14.61 -17.18 -4.50
CA CYS A 100 14.44 -15.76 -4.82
C CYS A 100 15.69 -14.92 -4.59
N ARG A 101 16.53 -15.29 -3.60
CA ARG A 101 17.72 -14.52 -3.19
C ARG A 101 19.03 -15.22 -3.53
N GLY A 102 19.09 -16.53 -3.27
CA GLY A 102 20.32 -17.27 -2.99
C GLY A 102 20.44 -17.62 -1.49
N SER A 103 21.61 -18.09 -1.06
CA SER A 103 21.78 -18.66 0.29
C SER A 103 21.60 -17.60 1.38
N ALA A 104 20.77 -17.90 2.39
CA ALA A 104 20.58 -17.04 3.56
C ALA A 104 21.89 -16.81 4.36
N ALA A 105 22.89 -17.68 4.21
CA ALA A 105 24.21 -17.53 4.83
C ALA A 105 25.03 -16.38 4.23
N GLN A 106 24.68 -15.91 3.02
CA GLN A 106 25.38 -14.83 2.35
C GLN A 106 24.61 -13.51 2.47
N LEU A 107 25.33 -12.38 2.55
CA LEU A 107 24.76 -11.02 2.53
C LEU A 107 24.34 -10.61 1.11
N GLU A 108 23.62 -11.49 0.43
CA GLU A 108 23.24 -11.33 -0.97
C GLU A 108 22.12 -10.30 -1.11
N ARG A 109 22.13 -9.60 -2.25
CA ARG A 109 21.02 -8.73 -2.67
C ARG A 109 20.16 -9.52 -3.64
N MET A 110 18.85 -9.31 -3.60
CA MET A 110 17.99 -9.84 -4.65
C MET A 110 18.24 -9.05 -5.94
N ARG A 111 18.81 -9.71 -6.94
CA ARG A 111 19.13 -9.09 -8.22
C ARG A 111 18.19 -9.55 -9.33
N ASN A 112 17.74 -10.80 -9.32
CA ASN A 112 16.95 -11.38 -10.41
C ASN A 112 15.49 -11.62 -10.01
N VAL A 113 14.69 -10.55 -10.01
CA VAL A 113 13.27 -10.59 -9.59
C VAL A 113 12.41 -11.42 -10.54
N TYR A 114 12.68 -11.36 -11.85
CA TYR A 114 11.97 -12.16 -12.84
C TYR A 114 12.08 -13.67 -12.55
N ASN A 115 13.28 -14.16 -12.24
CA ASN A 115 13.48 -15.57 -11.93
C ASN A 115 12.73 -16.00 -10.66
N CYS A 116 12.69 -15.14 -9.64
CA CYS A 116 11.87 -15.39 -8.44
C CYS A 116 10.39 -15.53 -8.81
N LEU A 117 9.81 -14.61 -9.59
CA LEU A 117 8.41 -14.71 -10.04
C LEU A 117 8.14 -15.96 -10.89
N ALA A 118 9.08 -16.32 -11.77
CA ALA A 118 8.99 -17.54 -12.57
C ALA A 118 8.98 -18.80 -11.68
N TYR A 119 9.85 -18.86 -10.67
CA TYR A 119 9.86 -19.94 -9.69
C TYR A 119 8.57 -19.97 -8.87
N LEU A 120 8.10 -18.83 -8.36
CA LEU A 120 6.87 -18.74 -7.58
C LEU A 120 5.63 -19.18 -8.38
N SER A 121 5.59 -18.93 -9.68
CA SER A 121 4.46 -19.31 -10.54
C SER A 121 4.56 -20.73 -11.11
N GLY A 122 5.78 -21.25 -11.33
CA GLY A 122 6.00 -22.53 -12.01
C GLY A 122 6.37 -23.71 -11.11
N ASN A 123 6.82 -23.45 -9.88
CA ASN A 123 7.48 -24.46 -9.04
C ASN A 123 6.80 -24.65 -7.67
N GLU A 124 5.48 -24.44 -7.58
CA GLU A 124 4.74 -24.59 -6.31
C GLU A 124 5.02 -25.91 -5.58
N LYS A 125 5.15 -27.04 -6.32
CA LYS A 125 5.46 -28.36 -5.75
C LYS A 125 6.81 -28.46 -5.04
N ASP A 126 7.74 -27.54 -5.29
CA ASP A 126 9.05 -27.51 -4.64
C ASP A 126 9.00 -26.87 -3.25
N TYR A 127 8.10 -25.90 -3.04
CA TYR A 127 7.99 -25.17 -1.78
C TYR A 127 6.66 -25.36 -1.06
N TYR A 128 5.64 -25.97 -1.67
CA TYR A 128 4.41 -26.37 -1.01
C TYR A 128 4.40 -27.86 -0.69
N TYR A 129 4.03 -28.19 0.54
CA TYR A 129 3.92 -29.56 1.00
C TYR A 129 2.82 -29.70 2.06
N LEU A 130 2.34 -30.92 2.25
CA LEU A 130 1.48 -31.26 3.39
C LEU A 130 2.36 -31.79 4.52
N PRO A 131 2.24 -31.27 5.75
CA PRO A 131 2.96 -31.80 6.89
C PRO A 131 2.39 -33.16 7.32
N ASP A 132 3.20 -33.96 8.03
CA ASP A 132 2.75 -35.23 8.61
C ASP A 132 1.63 -35.01 9.64
N GLN A 133 1.75 -33.96 10.44
CA GLN A 133 0.72 -33.51 11.38
C GLN A 133 -0.12 -32.41 10.74
N LEU A 134 -1.31 -32.79 10.26
CA LEU A 134 -2.22 -31.88 9.59
C LEU A 134 -2.86 -30.88 10.57
N PRO A 135 -2.75 -29.56 10.35
CA PRO A 135 -3.38 -28.52 11.18
C PRO A 135 -4.89 -28.71 11.36
N SER A 136 -5.60 -29.15 10.33
CA SER A 136 -7.02 -29.50 10.36
C SER A 136 -7.39 -30.55 11.41
N LYS A 137 -6.43 -31.41 11.79
CA LYS A 137 -6.61 -32.48 12.79
C LYS A 137 -6.01 -32.14 14.15
N SER A 138 -5.45 -30.95 14.33
CA SER A 138 -4.77 -30.56 15.58
C SER A 138 -5.73 -30.39 16.76
N LEU A 139 -6.99 -30.05 16.52
CA LEU A 139 -8.04 -29.96 17.54
C LEU A 139 -9.29 -30.73 17.11
N PRO A 140 -9.93 -31.52 18.01
CA PRO A 140 -11.16 -32.26 17.71
C PRO A 140 -12.36 -31.37 17.34
N THR A 141 -12.28 -30.08 17.66
CA THR A 141 -13.34 -29.10 17.39
C THR A 141 -13.35 -28.60 15.96
N TYR A 142 -12.28 -28.81 15.19
CA TYR A 142 -12.27 -28.42 13.78
C TYR A 142 -13.12 -29.38 12.95
N PRO A 143 -13.93 -28.87 12.00
CA PRO A 143 -14.64 -29.73 11.07
C PRO A 143 -13.66 -30.46 10.16
N SER A 144 -14.08 -31.59 9.58
CA SER A 144 -13.33 -32.22 8.50
C SER A 144 -13.26 -31.30 7.28
N VAL A 145 -12.24 -31.48 6.43
CA VAL A 145 -12.05 -30.68 5.22
C VAL A 145 -13.28 -30.76 4.31
N GLU A 146 -13.86 -31.94 4.15
CA GLU A 146 -15.05 -32.17 3.33
C GLU A 146 -16.35 -31.74 4.02
N GLY A 147 -16.37 -31.75 5.35
CA GLY A 147 -17.54 -31.43 6.17
C GLY A 147 -17.64 -29.95 6.56
N ALA A 148 -16.58 -29.17 6.33
CA ALA A 148 -16.55 -27.75 6.64
C ALA A 148 -17.62 -26.98 5.86
N LEU A 149 -18.42 -26.19 6.57
CA LEU A 149 -19.48 -25.40 5.97
C LEU A 149 -18.90 -24.40 4.95
N LYS A 150 -19.40 -24.45 3.72
CA LYS A 150 -19.02 -23.50 2.67
C LYS A 150 -19.54 -22.08 2.96
N PRO A 151 -18.82 -21.05 2.49
CA PRO A 151 -19.29 -19.67 2.61
C PRO A 151 -20.65 -19.47 1.91
N SER A 152 -21.43 -18.53 2.40
CA SER A 152 -22.71 -18.14 1.80
C SER A 152 -22.98 -16.66 2.04
N ARG A 153 -24.09 -16.14 1.50
CA ARG A 153 -24.53 -14.76 1.74
C ARG A 153 -24.72 -14.42 3.22
N LYS A 154 -24.99 -15.42 4.08
CA LYS A 154 -25.30 -15.21 5.49
C LYS A 154 -24.20 -15.68 6.44
N ASN A 155 -23.32 -16.57 6.00
CA ASN A 155 -22.30 -17.18 6.85
C ASN A 155 -20.95 -17.13 6.12
N VAL A 156 -19.88 -16.76 6.82
CA VAL A 156 -18.50 -16.76 6.31
C VAL A 156 -17.99 -18.18 5.99
N GLY A 157 -18.65 -19.22 6.50
CA GLY A 157 -18.23 -20.61 6.39
C GLY A 157 -17.36 -21.04 7.57
N GLU A 158 -16.98 -22.31 7.59
CA GLU A 158 -16.11 -22.89 8.62
C GLU A 158 -14.76 -23.24 8.04
N CYS A 159 -13.69 -23.00 8.82
CA CYS A 159 -12.36 -23.45 8.45
C CYS A 159 -12.10 -24.83 9.02
N ALA A 160 -11.65 -25.77 8.18
CA ALA A 160 -11.07 -27.04 8.63
C ALA A 160 -9.64 -26.82 9.14
N GLY A 161 -9.49 -26.13 10.27
CA GLY A 161 -8.19 -25.81 10.88
C GLY A 161 -8.15 -24.41 11.50
N PRO A 162 -6.95 -23.93 11.88
CA PRO A 162 -6.81 -22.63 12.51
C PRO A 162 -7.13 -21.51 11.51
N VAL A 163 -7.88 -20.51 11.98
CA VAL A 163 -8.23 -19.29 11.25
C VAL A 163 -7.10 -18.28 11.42
N GLN A 164 -6.64 -17.70 10.32
CA GLN A 164 -5.54 -16.74 10.32
C GLN A 164 -6.04 -15.30 10.41
N LEU A 165 -5.40 -14.49 11.26
CA LEU A 165 -5.73 -13.08 11.43
C LEU A 165 -4.90 -12.21 10.50
N TYR A 166 -5.58 -11.29 9.82
CA TYR A 166 -4.98 -10.27 8.98
C TYR A 166 -5.25 -8.93 9.65
N HIS A 167 -4.23 -8.11 9.76
CA HIS A 167 -4.27 -6.82 10.43
C HIS A 167 -3.84 -5.73 9.45
N THR A 168 -4.54 -4.62 9.46
CA THR A 168 -4.07 -3.38 8.82
C THR A 168 -4.45 -2.19 9.70
N TYR A 169 -3.73 -1.09 9.54
CA TYR A 169 -3.98 0.15 10.26
C TYR A 169 -4.42 1.26 9.31
N TRP A 170 -5.38 2.06 9.75
CA TRP A 170 -5.86 3.20 8.98
C TRP A 170 -6.25 4.38 9.86
N THR A 171 -6.05 5.58 9.31
CA THR A 171 -6.54 6.83 9.89
C THR A 171 -7.19 7.66 8.79
N GLY A 172 -8.34 8.26 9.11
CA GLY A 172 -9.12 9.06 8.16
C GLY A 172 -10.28 8.30 7.49
N PRO A 173 -10.90 8.93 6.47
CA PRO A 173 -12.12 8.42 5.83
C PRO A 173 -11.86 7.16 5.00
N SER A 174 -12.93 6.47 4.61
CA SER A 174 -12.83 5.38 3.64
C SER A 174 -12.51 5.96 2.26
N THR A 175 -11.38 5.54 1.70
CA THR A 175 -10.94 5.97 0.37
C THR A 175 -10.92 4.78 -0.57
N TRP A 176 -10.70 5.01 -1.87
CA TRP A 176 -10.51 3.94 -2.85
C TRP A 176 -9.40 2.95 -2.46
N ARG A 177 -8.46 3.35 -1.59
CA ARG A 177 -7.34 2.53 -1.11
C ARG A 177 -7.81 1.47 -0.11
N VAL A 178 -8.66 1.87 0.82
CA VAL A 178 -9.34 0.95 1.74
C VAL A 178 -10.18 -0.02 0.92
N GLU A 179 -10.91 0.49 -0.08
CA GLU A 179 -11.69 -0.36 -0.97
C GLU A 179 -10.82 -1.37 -1.73
N LEU A 180 -9.71 -0.92 -2.32
CA LEU A 180 -8.79 -1.77 -3.09
C LEU A 180 -8.15 -2.86 -2.22
N PHE A 181 -7.68 -2.49 -1.03
CA PHE A 181 -7.12 -3.43 -0.06
C PHE A 181 -8.17 -4.50 0.32
N VAL A 182 -9.35 -4.08 0.79
CA VAL A 182 -10.41 -4.97 1.25
C VAL A 182 -10.87 -5.90 0.13
N LYS A 183 -11.11 -5.37 -1.08
CA LYS A 183 -11.52 -6.19 -2.22
C LYS A 183 -10.41 -7.14 -2.66
N SER A 184 -9.14 -6.77 -2.60
CA SER A 184 -8.03 -7.70 -2.90
C SER A 184 -7.94 -8.84 -1.90
N TYR A 185 -8.17 -8.57 -0.61
CA TYR A 185 -8.28 -9.59 0.44
C TYR A 185 -9.43 -10.56 0.14
N LEU A 186 -10.63 -10.04 -0.12
CA LEU A 186 -11.83 -10.84 -0.42
C LEU A 186 -11.69 -11.66 -1.71
N TYR A 187 -10.95 -11.12 -2.69
CA TYR A 187 -10.74 -11.76 -3.98
C TYR A 187 -9.77 -12.95 -3.89
N THR A 188 -8.77 -12.89 -3.00
CA THR A 188 -7.63 -13.83 -3.04
C THR A 188 -7.56 -14.80 -1.87
N GLN A 189 -7.97 -14.39 -0.66
CA GLN A 189 -7.75 -15.20 0.55
C GLN A 189 -8.82 -16.28 0.73
N ASN A 190 -8.46 -17.35 1.44
CA ASN A 190 -9.42 -18.37 1.89
C ASN A 190 -10.28 -17.80 3.03
N LEU A 191 -11.47 -17.29 2.70
CA LEU A 191 -12.31 -16.52 3.63
C LEU A 191 -12.82 -17.30 4.85
N PRO A 192 -13.30 -18.56 4.73
CA PRO A 192 -13.61 -19.36 5.91
C PRO A 192 -12.44 -19.42 6.91
N CYS A 193 -11.21 -19.46 6.39
CA CYS A 193 -9.96 -19.61 7.12
C CYS A 193 -9.18 -18.31 7.41
N SER A 194 -9.78 -17.14 7.18
CA SER A 194 -9.13 -15.84 7.46
C SER A 194 -10.09 -14.81 8.04
N ARG A 195 -9.58 -13.86 8.83
CA ARG A 195 -10.37 -12.73 9.34
C ARG A 195 -9.57 -11.43 9.21
N LEU A 196 -10.19 -10.39 8.66
CA LEU A 196 -9.56 -9.09 8.48
C LEU A 196 -9.92 -8.13 9.61
N TYR A 197 -8.93 -7.66 10.35
CA TYR A 197 -9.06 -6.62 11.37
C TYR A 197 -8.49 -5.31 10.83
N ILE A 198 -9.34 -4.28 10.77
CA ILE A 198 -8.93 -2.93 10.40
C ILE A 198 -8.87 -2.10 11.68
N TRP A 199 -7.66 -1.75 12.09
CA TRP A 199 -7.39 -0.93 13.26
C TRP A 199 -7.48 0.54 12.90
N LEU A 200 -8.39 1.26 13.56
CA LEU A 200 -8.73 2.65 13.28
C LEU A 200 -8.23 3.57 14.40
N ASP A 201 -7.45 4.58 14.02
CA ASP A 201 -6.80 5.53 14.93
C ASP A 201 -7.78 6.26 15.87
N SER A 202 -7.97 5.70 17.06
CA SER A 202 -8.90 6.23 18.07
C SER A 202 -8.22 7.11 19.10
N ASP A 203 -6.89 7.22 19.06
CA ASP A 203 -6.14 8.24 19.80
C ASP A 203 -6.24 9.59 19.08
N GLY A 204 -6.12 9.59 17.74
CA GLY A 204 -6.31 10.77 16.90
C GLY A 204 -7.78 11.16 16.71
N ASN A 205 -8.69 10.17 16.61
CA ASN A 205 -10.14 10.38 16.51
C ASN A 205 -10.92 9.38 17.38
N PRO A 206 -11.40 9.76 18.58
CA PRO A 206 -12.13 8.86 19.47
C PRO A 206 -13.34 8.14 18.87
N ASN A 207 -13.93 8.68 17.80
CA ASN A 207 -15.09 8.12 17.11
C ASN A 207 -14.71 7.40 15.81
N ALA A 208 -13.43 7.10 15.55
CA ALA A 208 -12.94 6.58 14.27
C ALA A 208 -13.72 5.35 13.76
N VAL A 209 -14.08 4.41 14.65
CA VAL A 209 -14.89 3.24 14.28
C VAL A 209 -16.31 3.64 13.88
N GLU A 210 -16.96 4.52 14.66
CA GLU A 210 -18.31 4.99 14.37
C GLU A 210 -18.36 5.80 13.06
N ASP A 211 -17.36 6.65 12.84
CA ASP A 211 -17.22 7.45 11.63
C ASP A 211 -17.00 6.55 10.41
N MET A 212 -16.12 5.54 10.51
CA MET A 212 -15.91 4.56 9.43
C MET A 212 -17.20 3.78 9.12
N MET A 213 -17.98 3.39 10.13
CA MET A 213 -19.26 2.70 9.92
C MET A 213 -20.30 3.57 9.21
N LYS A 214 -20.23 4.90 9.38
CA LYS A 214 -21.12 5.87 8.72
C LYS A 214 -20.59 6.35 7.37
N ASP A 215 -19.30 6.18 7.10
CA ASP A 215 -18.63 6.66 5.90
C ASP A 215 -19.28 6.09 4.63
N PRO A 216 -19.76 6.94 3.70
CA PRO A 216 -20.42 6.48 2.48
C PRO A 216 -19.58 5.52 1.63
N GLY A 217 -18.26 5.70 1.62
CA GLY A 217 -17.31 4.84 0.94
C GLY A 217 -17.21 3.46 1.58
N PHE A 218 -17.34 3.37 2.91
CA PHE A 218 -17.26 2.11 3.64
C PHE A 218 -18.61 1.37 3.77
N GLN A 219 -19.73 2.08 3.63
CA GLN A 219 -21.08 1.49 3.74
C GLN A 219 -21.27 0.24 2.85
N ARG A 220 -20.55 0.17 1.72
CA ARG A 220 -20.53 -0.98 0.80
C ARG A 220 -20.00 -2.28 1.42
N PHE A 221 -19.27 -2.21 2.53
CA PHE A 221 -18.68 -3.35 3.22
C PHE A 221 -19.41 -3.75 4.51
N LEU A 222 -20.43 -2.99 4.94
CA LEU A 222 -21.18 -3.30 6.16
C LEU A 222 -21.81 -4.71 6.17
N PRO A 223 -22.29 -5.28 5.04
CA PRO A 223 -22.75 -6.67 5.03
C PRO A 223 -21.65 -7.68 5.41
N LEU A 224 -20.39 -7.39 5.07
CA LEU A 224 -19.23 -8.21 5.41
C LEU A 224 -18.79 -8.03 6.86
N VAL A 225 -18.95 -6.82 7.41
CA VAL A 225 -18.80 -6.59 8.85
C VAL A 225 -19.84 -7.38 9.64
N ALA A 226 -21.11 -7.33 9.21
CA ALA A 226 -22.20 -8.05 9.85
C ALA A 226 -22.05 -9.58 9.75
N ARG A 227 -21.52 -10.08 8.61
CA ARG A 227 -21.24 -11.51 8.41
C ARG A 227 -20.00 -12.00 9.17
N GLY A 228 -19.08 -11.09 9.52
CA GLY A 228 -17.90 -11.37 10.32
C GLY A 228 -16.59 -11.54 9.52
N ASP A 229 -16.57 -11.19 8.23
CA ASP A 229 -15.34 -11.20 7.42
C ASP A 229 -14.37 -10.09 7.86
N ILE A 230 -14.94 -8.92 8.18
CA ILE A 230 -14.22 -7.71 8.54
C ILE A 230 -14.59 -7.31 9.96
N THR A 231 -13.59 -7.00 10.79
CA THR A 231 -13.80 -6.42 12.11
C THR A 231 -13.09 -5.08 12.19
N LEU A 232 -13.86 -4.01 12.42
CA LEU A 232 -13.29 -2.72 12.75
C LEU A 232 -12.88 -2.72 14.23
N LYS A 233 -11.65 -2.32 14.50
CA LYS A 233 -11.08 -2.24 15.86
C LYS A 233 -10.67 -0.81 16.14
N ALA A 234 -11.03 -0.29 17.31
CA ALA A 234 -10.47 0.97 17.79
C ALA A 234 -9.01 0.75 18.20
N TRP A 235 -8.10 1.49 17.59
CA TRP A 235 -6.71 1.55 18.03
C TRP A 235 -6.56 2.66 19.06
N LYS A 236 -6.22 2.25 20.29
CA LYS A 236 -5.71 3.14 21.32
C LYS A 236 -4.39 2.58 21.79
N PHE A 237 -3.36 3.40 21.79
CA PHE A 237 -2.04 2.97 22.20
C PHE A 237 -2.10 2.46 23.65
N PRO A 238 -1.82 1.17 23.89
CA PRO A 238 -2.08 0.58 25.19
C PRO A 238 -1.10 1.15 26.22
N SER A 239 -1.59 1.51 27.42
CA SER A 239 -0.70 1.94 28.51
C SER A 239 0.09 0.78 29.12
N ARG A 240 -0.39 -0.46 28.91
CA ARG A 240 0.27 -1.70 29.34
C ARG A 240 0.14 -2.77 28.25
N ILE A 241 1.25 -3.45 27.95
CA ILE A 241 1.30 -4.58 27.02
C ILE A 241 1.68 -5.82 27.83
N PRO A 242 0.86 -6.88 27.85
CA PRO A 242 1.17 -8.12 28.57
C PRO A 242 2.39 -8.81 27.94
N LEU A 243 3.12 -9.56 28.74
CA LEU A 243 4.21 -10.44 28.30
C LEU A 243 3.96 -11.88 28.80
N PRO A 244 4.51 -12.89 28.11
CA PRO A 244 4.48 -14.27 28.62
C PRO A 244 5.15 -14.34 29.99
N LYS A 245 4.58 -15.13 30.92
CA LYS A 245 5.21 -15.33 32.24
C LYS A 245 6.61 -15.93 32.09
N GLY A 246 7.59 -15.36 32.77
CA GLY A 246 9.00 -15.78 32.71
C GLY A 246 9.78 -15.22 31.51
N SER A 247 9.16 -14.41 30.65
CA SER A 247 9.82 -13.83 29.47
C SER A 247 10.96 -12.88 29.83
N ILE A 248 10.86 -12.20 30.97
CA ILE A 248 11.89 -11.28 31.48
C ILE A 248 13.11 -12.07 31.97
N GLU A 249 12.90 -13.14 32.73
CA GLU A 249 13.98 -13.97 33.27
C GLU A 249 14.72 -14.74 32.17
N GLN A 250 13.98 -15.20 31.16
CA GLN A 250 14.53 -15.93 30.02
C GLN A 250 15.32 -15.04 29.04
N ASP A 251 15.18 -13.72 29.11
CA ASP A 251 15.91 -12.79 28.24
C ASP A 251 17.35 -12.59 28.74
N PRO A 252 18.37 -13.03 27.99
CA PRO A 252 19.78 -12.89 28.40
C PRO A 252 20.23 -11.44 28.59
N LEU A 253 19.68 -10.50 27.82
CA LEU A 253 19.98 -9.07 27.97
C LEU A 253 19.45 -8.56 29.30
N TYR A 254 18.26 -9.01 29.71
CA TYR A 254 17.67 -8.60 30.97
C TYR A 254 18.31 -9.31 32.17
N LYS A 255 18.65 -10.59 32.03
CA LYS A 255 19.41 -11.32 33.04
C LYS A 255 20.74 -10.65 33.36
N SER A 256 21.46 -10.20 32.32
CA SER A 256 22.72 -9.45 32.50
C SER A 256 22.49 -8.05 33.10
N TYR A 257 21.48 -7.32 32.64
CA TYR A 257 21.08 -6.03 33.20
C TYR A 257 20.74 -6.12 34.71
N LEU A 258 19.92 -7.10 35.10
CA LEU A 258 19.55 -7.41 36.48
C LEU A 258 20.76 -7.80 37.34
N SER A 259 21.69 -8.58 36.80
CA SER A 259 22.90 -8.95 37.52
C SER A 259 23.86 -7.76 37.78
N SER A 260 23.84 -6.75 36.90
CA SER A 260 24.78 -5.61 36.94
C SER A 260 24.35 -4.45 37.85
N ARG A 261 23.04 -4.31 38.13
CA ARG A 261 22.48 -3.24 38.98
C ARG A 261 22.10 -3.68 40.40
N GLY A 262 22.40 -4.93 40.75
CA GLY A 262 21.84 -5.58 41.94
C GLY A 262 20.40 -6.02 41.69
N ALA A 263 19.93 -7.02 42.45
CA ALA A 263 18.55 -7.50 42.38
C ALA A 263 17.58 -6.32 42.30
N ILE A 264 16.56 -6.47 41.46
CA ILE A 264 15.41 -5.58 41.33
C ILE A 264 15.13 -5.03 42.73
N ASP A 265 15.13 -3.71 42.90
CA ASP A 265 14.62 -3.13 44.15
C ASP A 265 13.12 -3.46 44.12
N GLU A 266 12.78 -4.68 44.57
CA GLU A 266 11.44 -5.29 44.63
C GLU A 266 10.62 -4.56 45.69
N LYS A 267 10.64 -3.23 45.67
CA LYS A 267 9.69 -2.40 46.38
C LYS A 267 8.39 -2.50 45.63
N ILE A 268 7.72 -3.63 45.87
CA ILE A 268 6.34 -3.87 45.50
C ILE A 268 5.55 -2.69 46.06
N ASN A 269 4.96 -1.92 45.15
CA ASN A 269 4.15 -0.78 45.56
C ASN A 269 2.85 -1.26 46.25
N ALA A 270 2.07 -0.34 46.80
CA ALA A 270 0.79 -0.67 47.44
C ALA A 270 -0.22 -1.40 46.53
N LYS A 271 0.02 -1.42 45.21
CA LYS A 271 -0.79 -2.12 44.21
C LYS A 271 -0.26 -3.50 43.85
N GLY A 272 0.83 -3.98 44.46
CA GLY A 272 1.40 -5.28 44.14
C GLY A 272 2.31 -5.28 42.90
N GLU A 273 2.81 -4.13 42.46
CA GLU A 273 3.60 -3.98 41.22
C GLU A 273 5.08 -3.74 41.55
N ALA A 274 5.97 -4.51 40.94
CA ALA A 274 7.42 -4.33 40.99
C ALA A 274 7.94 -3.84 39.64
N TYR A 275 8.53 -2.65 39.60
CA TYR A 275 9.08 -2.04 38.39
C TYR A 275 10.56 -2.38 38.24
N ILE A 276 10.91 -2.95 37.09
CA ILE A 276 12.21 -3.60 36.85
C ILE A 276 13.18 -2.69 36.07
N GLY A 277 12.65 -1.67 35.39
CA GLY A 277 13.41 -0.78 34.50
C GLY A 277 12.89 -0.85 33.07
N ASP A 278 13.24 0.14 32.23
CA ASP A 278 12.86 0.26 30.81
C ASP A 278 11.38 -0.01 30.49
N GLY A 279 10.48 0.35 31.41
CA GLY A 279 9.05 0.13 31.30
C GLY A 279 8.57 -1.26 31.73
N LEU A 280 9.45 -2.20 32.14
CA LEU A 280 9.01 -3.52 32.57
C LEU A 280 8.47 -3.52 34.01
N MET A 281 7.43 -4.31 34.22
CA MET A 281 6.74 -4.48 35.49
C MET A 281 6.31 -5.94 35.68
N VAL A 282 6.53 -6.46 36.89
CA VAL A 282 6.00 -7.75 37.35
C VAL A 282 4.94 -7.49 38.43
N GLN A 283 3.78 -8.11 38.30
CA GLN A 283 2.78 -8.12 39.37
C GLN A 283 3.02 -9.29 40.33
N LYS A 284 2.46 -9.18 41.54
CA LYS A 284 2.53 -10.21 42.59
C LYS A 284 2.04 -11.61 42.14
N ASP A 285 1.16 -11.68 41.13
CA ASP A 285 0.68 -12.94 40.55
C ASP A 285 1.62 -13.55 39.49
N GLY A 286 2.79 -12.95 39.31
CA GLY A 286 3.80 -13.31 38.32
C GLY A 286 3.47 -12.89 36.89
N SER A 287 2.45 -12.06 36.66
CA SER A 287 2.18 -11.50 35.33
C SER A 287 3.21 -10.42 35.00
N GLU A 288 3.73 -10.47 33.77
CA GLU A 288 4.75 -9.57 33.26
C GLU A 288 4.12 -8.58 32.28
N TRP A 289 4.57 -7.32 32.32
CA TRP A 289 4.01 -6.23 31.53
C TRP A 289 5.07 -5.25 31.07
N ILE A 290 4.88 -4.69 29.89
CA ILE A 290 5.51 -3.44 29.48
C ILE A 290 4.54 -2.30 29.80
N VAL A 291 4.97 -1.35 30.60
CA VAL A 291 4.27 -0.14 31.01
C VAL A 291 4.84 1.04 30.23
N LEU A 292 3.97 1.76 29.55
CA LEU A 292 4.33 2.88 28.69
C LEU A 292 4.11 4.19 29.44
N THR A 293 5.01 5.16 29.22
CA THR A 293 4.88 6.50 29.81
C THR A 293 4.43 7.51 28.74
N GLU A 294 3.53 8.43 29.09
CA GLU A 294 2.90 9.36 28.13
C GLU A 294 3.90 10.20 27.32
N ARG A 295 5.08 10.48 27.88
CA ARG A 295 6.14 11.26 27.22
C ARG A 295 6.77 10.56 26.00
N GLN A 296 6.48 9.30 25.76
CA GLN A 296 7.11 8.53 24.69
C GLN A 296 6.29 8.51 23.40
N MET A 297 5.02 8.94 23.42
CA MET A 297 4.10 8.77 22.29
C MET A 297 4.31 9.80 21.17
N THR A 298 4.20 9.32 19.91
CA THR A 298 4.20 10.13 18.69
C THR A 298 2.82 10.10 18.03
N PHE A 299 2.41 11.21 17.43
CA PHE A 299 1.11 11.34 16.75
C PHE A 299 1.23 11.31 15.22
N LEU A 300 2.43 11.02 14.68
CA LEU A 300 2.60 10.88 13.24
C LEU A 300 2.02 9.53 12.79
N PRO A 301 1.03 9.49 11.89
CA PRO A 301 0.35 8.25 11.53
C PRO A 301 1.28 7.11 11.10
N VAL A 302 2.34 7.42 10.34
CA VAL A 302 3.34 6.44 9.90
C VAL A 302 4.09 5.81 11.08
N ALA A 303 4.48 6.62 12.06
CA ALA A 303 5.15 6.12 13.25
C ALA A 303 4.19 5.35 14.17
N VAL A 304 2.91 5.73 14.18
CA VAL A 304 1.86 4.97 14.88
C VAL A 304 1.67 3.61 14.22
N SER A 305 1.58 3.52 12.89
CA SER A 305 1.46 2.24 12.18
C SER A 305 2.67 1.32 12.40
N ASP A 306 3.87 1.88 12.53
CA ASP A 306 5.06 1.12 12.92
C ASP A 306 4.89 0.48 14.30
N ALA A 307 4.33 1.18 15.27
CA ALA A 307 4.10 0.59 16.59
C ALA A 307 2.90 -0.39 16.59
N VAL A 308 1.81 -0.05 15.89
CA VAL A 308 0.61 -0.88 15.78
C VAL A 308 0.98 -2.29 15.34
N ARG A 309 1.75 -2.44 14.25
CA ARG A 309 2.05 -3.76 13.67
C ARG A 309 2.75 -4.69 14.66
N PHE A 310 3.75 -4.22 15.41
CA PHE A 310 4.44 -5.08 16.39
C PHE A 310 3.55 -5.40 17.59
N VAL A 311 2.78 -4.42 18.09
CA VAL A 311 1.92 -4.62 19.26
C VAL A 311 0.75 -5.55 18.94
N VAL A 312 0.03 -5.34 17.83
CA VAL A 312 -1.12 -6.18 17.46
C VAL A 312 -0.68 -7.60 17.15
N LEU A 313 0.45 -7.79 16.47
CA LEU A 313 0.98 -9.12 16.21
C LEU A 313 1.47 -9.82 17.47
N HIS A 314 2.05 -9.09 18.42
CA HIS A 314 2.37 -9.68 19.71
C HIS A 314 1.12 -10.14 20.48
N LEU A 315 0.03 -9.37 20.42
CA LEU A 315 -1.21 -9.68 21.13
C LEU A 315 -2.03 -10.79 20.46
N TYR A 316 -2.10 -10.79 19.13
CA TYR A 316 -3.06 -11.59 18.37
C TYR A 316 -2.41 -12.55 17.37
N GLY A 317 -1.15 -12.35 17.03
CA GLY A 317 -0.45 -13.11 16.00
C GLY A 317 -0.96 -12.81 14.59
N GLY A 318 -0.68 -13.71 13.64
CA GLY A 318 -1.14 -13.56 12.25
C GLY A 318 -0.23 -12.63 11.45
N VAL A 319 -0.81 -11.87 10.51
CA VAL A 319 -0.05 -11.00 9.60
C VAL A 319 -0.57 -9.56 9.64
N TYR A 320 0.36 -8.62 9.66
CA TYR A 320 0.10 -7.21 9.41
C TYR A 320 0.47 -6.87 7.96
N LEU A 321 -0.39 -6.08 7.33
CA LEU A 321 -0.24 -5.57 5.97
C LEU A 321 -0.48 -4.06 5.99
N ASP A 322 0.44 -3.28 5.40
CA ASP A 322 0.18 -1.86 5.15
C ASP A 322 -1.04 -1.71 4.23
N MET A 323 -1.83 -0.64 4.43
CA MET A 323 -3.11 -0.44 3.71
C MET A 323 -2.92 -0.32 2.19
N ASP A 324 -1.72 0.01 1.72
CA ASP A 324 -1.38 0.09 0.30
C ASP A 324 -0.75 -1.19 -0.26
N ILE A 325 -0.96 -2.32 0.42
CA ILE A 325 -0.68 -3.65 -0.11
C ILE A 325 -1.90 -4.17 -0.90
N LEU A 326 -1.65 -4.59 -2.13
CA LEU A 326 -2.60 -5.34 -2.96
C LEU A 326 -2.31 -6.83 -2.85
N LEU A 327 -3.22 -7.62 -2.29
CA LEU A 327 -3.08 -9.08 -2.21
C LEU A 327 -3.34 -9.73 -3.58
N LEU A 328 -2.43 -10.60 -4.00
CA LEU A 328 -2.47 -11.28 -5.31
C LEU A 328 -2.64 -12.80 -5.20
N ARG A 329 -2.35 -13.37 -4.02
CA ARG A 329 -2.34 -14.81 -3.76
C ARG A 329 -2.80 -15.13 -2.34
N ASP A 330 -3.29 -16.35 -2.13
CA ASP A 330 -3.56 -16.90 -0.80
C ASP A 330 -2.29 -16.93 0.04
N MET A 331 -2.32 -16.21 1.16
CA MET A 331 -1.20 -16.18 2.11
C MET A 331 -1.23 -17.36 3.08
N ARG A 332 -2.32 -18.15 3.13
CA ARG A 332 -2.46 -19.23 4.11
C ARG A 332 -1.27 -20.19 4.16
N PRO A 333 -0.68 -20.65 3.04
CA PRO A 333 0.49 -21.52 3.11
C PRO A 333 1.69 -20.91 3.83
N LEU A 334 1.85 -19.58 3.78
CA LEU A 334 2.86 -18.87 4.56
C LEU A 334 2.44 -18.77 6.03
N LEU A 335 1.17 -18.49 6.31
CA LEU A 335 0.69 -18.22 7.67
C LEU A 335 0.40 -19.49 8.49
N LEU A 336 0.29 -20.65 7.86
CA LEU A 336 -0.05 -21.89 8.56
C LEU A 336 1.16 -22.62 9.13
N THR A 337 2.36 -22.30 8.64
CA THR A 337 3.60 -22.93 9.12
C THR A 337 3.77 -22.72 10.62
N PRO A 338 4.26 -23.72 11.38
CA PRO A 338 4.71 -23.53 12.75
C PRO A 338 5.72 -22.39 12.78
N ASP A 339 5.64 -21.54 13.78
CA ASP A 339 6.52 -20.39 13.94
C ASP A 339 6.63 -19.49 12.68
N HIS A 340 5.47 -19.11 12.11
CA HIS A 340 5.32 -18.24 10.93
C HIS A 340 5.84 -16.80 11.10
N ASN A 341 7.00 -16.62 11.71
CA ASN A 341 7.66 -15.34 11.89
C ASN A 341 8.38 -15.00 10.59
N PHE A 342 7.86 -14.02 9.86
CA PHE A 342 8.52 -13.51 8.67
C PHE A 342 8.28 -12.02 8.48
N ALA A 343 9.18 -11.37 7.76
CA ALA A 343 9.00 -10.01 7.28
C ALA A 343 9.44 -9.89 5.84
N GLU A 344 8.84 -8.94 5.11
CA GLU A 344 9.43 -8.47 3.87
C GLU A 344 10.78 -7.79 4.16
N ARG A 345 11.73 -7.91 3.24
CA ARG A 345 13.05 -7.28 3.30
C ARG A 345 13.19 -6.25 2.19
N TRP A 346 13.87 -5.12 2.44
CA TRP A 346 14.30 -4.24 1.35
C TRP A 346 15.45 -4.88 0.56
N ALA A 347 15.08 -5.72 -0.39
CA ALA A 347 15.92 -6.71 -1.04
C ALA A 347 17.20 -6.20 -1.72
N VAL A 348 17.21 -4.94 -2.15
CA VAL A 348 18.34 -4.26 -2.81
C VAL A 348 19.43 -3.83 -1.81
N HIS A 349 19.11 -3.78 -0.52
CA HIS A 349 20.12 -3.57 0.51
C HIS A 349 20.77 -4.90 0.90
N SER A 350 22.04 -4.88 1.31
CA SER A 350 22.77 -6.09 1.69
C SER A 350 22.71 -6.39 3.18
N HIS A 351 22.28 -5.44 4.02
CA HIS A 351 22.24 -5.67 5.46
C HIS A 351 21.03 -6.54 5.82
N PRO A 352 21.18 -7.62 6.61
CA PRO A 352 20.05 -8.52 6.90
C PRO A 352 19.02 -7.94 7.87
N GLY A 353 19.28 -6.75 8.43
CA GLY A 353 18.38 -6.03 9.33
C GLY A 353 17.58 -4.93 8.62
N ASP A 354 17.65 -4.84 7.28
CA ASP A 354 16.89 -3.88 6.48
C ASP A 354 15.47 -4.42 6.20
N PHE A 355 14.65 -4.42 7.26
CA PHE A 355 13.27 -4.92 7.23
C PHE A 355 12.36 -3.95 6.49
N ASN A 356 11.55 -4.46 5.57
CA ASN A 356 10.32 -3.81 5.15
C ASN A 356 9.18 -4.46 5.93
N THR A 357 8.63 -3.82 6.95
CA THR A 357 7.53 -4.45 7.72
C THR A 357 6.16 -4.15 7.12
N ALA A 358 6.10 -3.72 5.86
CA ALA A 358 4.84 -3.54 5.14
C ALA A 358 4.06 -4.86 5.06
N VAL A 359 4.77 -5.98 5.01
CA VAL A 359 4.25 -7.32 5.32
C VAL A 359 5.06 -7.89 6.48
N LEU A 360 4.42 -8.15 7.63
CA LEU A 360 5.05 -8.71 8.82
C LEU A 360 4.12 -9.75 9.45
N SER A 361 4.63 -10.95 9.72
CA SER A 361 3.92 -12.01 10.44
C SER A 361 4.71 -12.38 11.68
N LEU A 362 4.03 -12.53 12.82
CA LEU A 362 4.63 -13.01 14.06
C LEU A 362 3.64 -13.91 14.80
N ASN A 363 4.16 -14.89 15.53
CA ASN A 363 3.36 -15.62 16.49
C ASN A 363 3.01 -14.73 17.69
N ALA A 364 1.74 -14.79 18.10
CA ALA A 364 1.26 -14.14 19.31
C ALA A 364 2.04 -14.63 20.53
N ASN A 365 2.30 -13.73 21.49
CA ASN A 365 2.82 -14.07 22.80
C ASN A 365 4.08 -14.97 22.76
N SER A 366 4.93 -14.77 21.75
CA SER A 366 6.15 -15.53 21.51
C SER A 366 7.39 -14.83 22.08
N SER A 367 8.50 -15.57 22.23
CA SER A 367 9.79 -14.99 22.63
C SER A 367 10.23 -13.86 21.68
N LEU A 368 10.08 -14.08 20.37
CA LEU A 368 10.46 -13.10 19.35
C LEU A 368 9.56 -11.86 19.39
N SER A 369 8.23 -12.03 19.37
CA SER A 369 7.31 -10.88 19.41
C SER A 369 7.50 -10.05 20.69
N SER A 370 7.69 -10.70 21.84
CA SER A 370 7.97 -10.05 23.12
C SER A 370 9.27 -9.25 23.08
N TYR A 371 10.31 -9.79 22.45
CA TYR A 371 11.58 -9.09 22.27
C TYR A 371 11.47 -7.88 21.35
N LEU A 372 10.79 -8.01 20.21
CA LEU A 372 10.61 -6.91 19.26
C LEU A 372 9.81 -5.75 19.88
N VAL A 373 8.72 -6.06 20.60
CA VAL A 373 7.93 -5.03 21.29
C VAL A 373 8.71 -4.36 22.42
N ARG A 374 9.37 -5.14 23.29
CA ARG A 374 10.23 -4.59 24.35
C ARG A 374 11.34 -3.72 23.79
N GLY A 375 11.96 -4.15 22.71
CA GLY A 375 13.01 -3.40 22.02
C GLY A 375 12.53 -2.03 21.54
N GLY A 376 11.41 -1.98 20.82
CA GLY A 376 10.82 -0.73 20.35
C GLY A 376 10.50 0.24 21.50
N VAL A 377 9.95 -0.28 22.61
CA VAL A 377 9.66 0.52 23.81
C VAL A 377 10.92 1.03 24.50
N ARG A 378 11.90 0.16 24.74
CA ARG A 378 13.20 0.50 25.35
C ARG A 378 13.92 1.60 24.56
N MET A 379 13.74 1.64 23.25
CA MET A 379 14.32 2.66 22.35
C MET A 379 13.44 3.93 22.22
N GLY A 380 12.47 4.16 23.12
CA GLY A 380 11.62 5.34 23.13
C GLY A 380 10.47 5.29 22.14
N LEU A 381 9.79 4.14 22.03
CA LEU A 381 8.75 3.84 21.02
C LEU A 381 9.24 3.98 19.58
N ASN A 382 10.51 3.64 19.36
CA ASN A 382 11.10 3.63 18.02
C ASN A 382 10.92 2.26 17.37
N PHE A 383 9.76 2.10 16.74
CA PHE A 383 9.39 0.88 16.01
C PHE A 383 9.78 0.91 14.53
N HIS A 384 10.57 1.91 14.11
CA HIS A 384 10.97 2.03 12.72
C HIS A 384 11.65 0.72 12.25
N PRO A 385 11.29 0.16 11.09
CA PRO A 385 11.72 -1.18 10.69
C PRO A 385 13.24 -1.38 10.65
N ARG A 386 14.00 -0.41 10.13
CA ARG A 386 15.49 -0.42 10.18
C ARG A 386 16.09 -0.43 11.58
N ILE A 387 15.40 0.15 12.55
CA ILE A 387 15.91 0.26 13.92
C ILE A 387 15.69 -1.07 14.61
N VAL A 388 14.47 -1.58 14.55
CA VAL A 388 14.10 -2.90 15.11
C VAL A 388 14.89 -4.02 14.43
N GLY A 389 15.04 -3.99 13.10
CA GLY A 389 15.82 -4.99 12.37
C GLY A 389 17.32 -4.96 12.66
N ARG A 390 17.92 -3.77 12.82
CA ARG A 390 19.32 -3.67 13.27
C ARG A 390 19.50 -4.12 14.72
N MET A 391 18.51 -3.90 15.57
CA MET A 391 18.50 -4.44 16.93
C MET A 391 18.47 -5.97 16.90
N ALA A 392 17.50 -6.58 16.19
CA ALA A 392 17.42 -8.03 16.01
C ALA A 392 18.71 -8.64 15.45
N TRP A 393 19.33 -8.00 14.46
CA TRP A 393 20.63 -8.44 13.92
C TRP A 393 21.75 -8.39 14.95
N LYS A 394 21.92 -7.26 15.66
CA LYS A 394 22.99 -7.09 16.66
C LYS A 394 22.90 -8.09 17.79
N ASP A 395 21.68 -8.45 18.19
CA ASP A 395 21.43 -9.35 19.31
C ASP A 395 21.33 -10.82 18.84
N GLY A 396 21.62 -11.12 17.57
CA GLY A 396 21.66 -12.49 17.02
C GLY A 396 20.30 -13.15 16.84
N ARG A 397 19.20 -12.39 16.87
CA ARG A 397 17.81 -12.89 16.83
C ARG A 397 17.13 -12.75 15.47
N VAL A 398 17.82 -12.17 14.50
CA VAL A 398 17.32 -11.97 13.12
C VAL A 398 17.02 -13.29 12.41
N GLU A 399 17.69 -14.39 12.78
CA GLU A 399 17.51 -15.71 12.18
C GLU A 399 16.18 -16.35 12.59
N GLU A 400 15.55 -15.87 13.66
CA GLU A 400 14.21 -16.27 14.07
C GLU A 400 13.10 -15.65 13.20
N LEU A 401 13.47 -14.76 12.26
CA LEU A 401 12.57 -14.09 11.35
C LEU A 401 12.95 -14.46 9.91
N ALA A 402 12.08 -15.18 9.22
CA ALA A 402 12.28 -15.43 7.80
C ALA A 402 12.16 -14.13 7.01
N MET A 403 13.23 -13.74 6.34
CA MET A 403 13.28 -12.50 5.57
C MET A 403 12.96 -12.80 4.11
N PHE A 404 11.69 -12.63 3.73
CA PHE A 404 11.28 -12.81 2.36
C PHE A 404 11.69 -11.62 1.50
N GLU A 405 12.19 -11.92 0.32
CA GLU A 405 12.63 -10.90 -0.63
C GLU A 405 11.45 -10.20 -1.29
N THR A 406 11.68 -8.96 -1.76
CA THR A 406 10.64 -8.15 -2.40
C THR A 406 10.00 -8.83 -3.60
N GLY A 407 10.65 -9.79 -4.28
CA GLY A 407 9.97 -10.58 -5.32
C GLY A 407 8.68 -11.28 -4.88
N LEU A 408 8.56 -11.66 -3.61
CA LEU A 408 7.34 -12.25 -3.06
C LEU A 408 6.23 -11.22 -2.86
N PHE A 409 6.54 -10.02 -2.35
CA PHE A 409 5.54 -9.08 -1.82
C PHE A 409 5.50 -7.70 -2.50
N ASP A 410 6.62 -7.27 -3.07
CA ASP A 410 6.83 -6.00 -3.76
C ASP A 410 7.74 -6.19 -4.99
N PRO A 411 7.26 -6.89 -6.03
CA PRO A 411 8.06 -7.33 -7.17
C PRO A 411 8.65 -6.17 -8.00
N ILE A 412 8.24 -4.94 -7.73
CA ILE A 412 8.74 -3.77 -8.45
C ILE A 412 9.90 -3.06 -7.72
N TRP A 413 10.12 -3.32 -6.43
CA TRP A 413 11.17 -2.67 -5.63
C TRP A 413 12.56 -2.70 -6.28
N GLY A 414 12.91 -3.86 -6.85
CA GLY A 414 14.22 -4.10 -7.49
C GLY A 414 14.46 -3.25 -8.74
N GLU A 415 13.39 -2.91 -9.48
CA GLU A 415 13.48 -2.01 -10.64
C GLU A 415 13.84 -0.59 -10.20
N PHE A 416 13.34 -0.15 -9.03
CA PHE A 416 13.43 1.25 -8.59
C PHE A 416 14.74 1.66 -7.95
N ASN A 417 15.33 0.77 -7.16
CA ASN A 417 16.60 1.06 -6.52
C ASN A 417 17.81 0.75 -7.42
N TRP A 418 17.60 0.63 -8.74
CA TRP A 418 18.62 0.24 -9.74
C TRP A 418 19.39 -1.03 -9.33
N GLY A 419 18.72 -1.93 -8.60
CA GLY A 419 19.31 -3.15 -8.05
C GLY A 419 19.08 -4.39 -8.89
N ARG A 420 18.19 -4.31 -9.89
CA ARG A 420 17.87 -5.43 -10.77
C ARG A 420 19.02 -5.77 -11.72
N GLU A 421 19.28 -7.07 -11.83
CA GLU A 421 20.01 -7.72 -12.90
C GLU A 421 19.09 -8.69 -13.66
N GLY A 422 19.46 -9.07 -14.88
CA GLY A 422 18.65 -10.01 -15.69
C GLY A 422 17.42 -9.36 -16.34
N ARG A 423 16.35 -10.13 -16.53
CA ARG A 423 15.11 -9.68 -17.19
C ARG A 423 14.26 -8.81 -16.28
N CYS A 424 13.46 -7.92 -16.87
CA CYS A 424 12.46 -7.15 -16.13
C CYS A 424 11.31 -8.07 -15.70
N THR A 425 10.53 -7.63 -14.72
CA THR A 425 9.28 -8.29 -14.35
C THR A 425 8.21 -8.16 -15.45
N VAL A 426 7.10 -8.89 -15.31
CA VAL A 426 5.91 -8.73 -16.15
C VAL A 426 4.74 -8.32 -15.25
N PRO A 427 4.11 -7.16 -15.48
CA PRO A 427 4.53 -6.12 -16.42
C PRO A 427 5.86 -5.48 -16.03
N CYS A 428 6.58 -4.97 -17.01
CA CYS A 428 7.84 -4.27 -16.78
C CYS A 428 7.60 -2.80 -16.41
N PHE A 429 7.68 -2.49 -15.12
CA PHE A 429 7.45 -1.13 -14.61
C PHE A 429 8.76 -0.36 -14.38
N LYS A 430 8.71 0.95 -14.63
CA LYS A 430 9.85 1.90 -14.56
C LYS A 430 9.62 3.10 -13.64
N ASP A 431 8.42 3.27 -13.08
CA ASP A 431 8.08 4.14 -11.93
C ASP A 431 6.87 3.57 -11.17
N TYR A 432 6.70 3.91 -9.89
CA TYR A 432 5.57 3.42 -9.06
C TYR A 432 4.20 3.83 -9.61
N GLY A 433 4.14 4.90 -10.42
CA GLY A 433 2.92 5.46 -10.96
C GLY A 433 2.38 4.74 -12.19
N VAL A 434 3.19 3.96 -12.90
CA VAL A 434 2.78 3.41 -14.20
C VAL A 434 1.61 2.43 -14.10
N ALA A 435 1.43 1.76 -12.94
CA ALA A 435 0.30 0.86 -12.70
C ALA A 435 -1.07 1.56 -12.83
N PHE A 436 -1.10 2.88 -12.68
CA PHE A 436 -2.27 3.75 -12.79
C PHE A 436 -2.49 4.29 -14.21
N LEU A 437 -1.58 4.05 -15.15
CA LEU A 437 -1.62 4.66 -16.48
C LEU A 437 -2.22 3.72 -17.52
N GLY A 438 -3.19 4.23 -18.28
CA GLY A 438 -4.00 3.43 -19.20
C GLY A 438 -4.01 3.91 -20.66
N THR A 439 -3.45 5.09 -20.93
CA THR A 439 -3.38 5.64 -22.29
C THR A 439 -2.40 4.85 -23.17
N ARG A 440 -2.65 4.86 -24.48
CA ARG A 440 -1.75 4.24 -25.48
C ARG A 440 -0.33 4.82 -25.34
N GLU A 441 0.68 3.98 -25.58
CA GLU A 441 2.11 4.35 -25.62
C GLU A 441 2.75 4.88 -24.33
N VAL A 442 2.00 5.04 -23.24
CA VAL A 442 2.56 5.52 -21.97
C VAL A 442 3.48 4.50 -21.30
N ILE A 443 3.24 3.20 -21.51
CA ILE A 443 4.16 2.14 -21.09
C ILE A 443 4.60 1.36 -22.34
N LYS A 444 5.70 1.79 -22.97
CA LYS A 444 6.18 1.18 -24.22
C LYS A 444 6.71 -0.23 -24.04
N ASP A 445 7.33 -0.48 -22.89
CA ASP A 445 8.11 -1.71 -22.66
C ASP A 445 7.42 -2.66 -21.66
N GLU A 446 6.14 -2.47 -21.32
CA GLU A 446 5.49 -3.27 -20.27
C GLU A 446 5.50 -4.77 -20.53
N TRP A 447 5.54 -5.16 -21.82
CA TRP A 447 5.57 -6.56 -22.27
C TRP A 447 6.96 -7.05 -22.68
N GLN A 448 8.04 -6.26 -22.48
CA GLN A 448 9.37 -6.59 -22.98
C GLN A 448 9.93 -7.93 -22.46
N SER A 449 9.42 -8.40 -21.32
CA SER A 449 9.84 -9.65 -20.68
C SER A 449 8.74 -10.73 -20.71
N TYR A 450 7.67 -10.54 -21.49
CA TYR A 450 6.63 -11.54 -21.69
C TYR A 450 6.96 -12.43 -22.91
N ASP A 451 7.15 -13.72 -22.67
CA ASP A 451 7.46 -14.71 -23.73
C ASP A 451 6.21 -15.41 -24.30
N GLY A 452 5.04 -15.16 -23.70
CA GLY A 452 3.79 -15.81 -24.10
C GLY A 452 3.23 -15.27 -25.41
N THR A 453 2.26 -16.00 -25.98
CA THR A 453 1.49 -15.47 -27.11
C THR A 453 0.51 -14.42 -26.58
N PRO A 454 0.36 -13.27 -27.27
CA PRO A 454 -0.70 -12.31 -26.94
C PRO A 454 -2.06 -12.99 -27.03
N LEU A 455 -2.94 -12.68 -26.08
CA LEU A 455 -4.27 -13.25 -26.06
C LEU A 455 -5.08 -12.79 -27.29
N PRO A 456 -5.92 -13.66 -27.88
CA PRO A 456 -6.68 -13.34 -29.07
C PRO A 456 -7.59 -12.14 -28.83
N LEU A 457 -7.62 -11.20 -29.77
CA LEU A 457 -8.44 -10.00 -29.65
C LEU A 457 -9.87 -10.24 -30.16
N LYS A 458 -10.86 -9.61 -29.52
CA LYS A 458 -12.24 -9.52 -29.98
C LYS A 458 -12.27 -8.68 -31.26
N THR A 459 -13.04 -9.13 -32.25
CA THR A 459 -13.35 -8.33 -33.42
C THR A 459 -14.25 -7.18 -33.01
N ILE A 460 -13.73 -5.95 -33.02
CA ILE A 460 -14.58 -4.76 -32.88
C ILE A 460 -15.23 -4.51 -34.24
N GLY A 461 -16.54 -4.32 -34.27
CA GLY A 461 -17.25 -3.94 -35.50
C GLY A 461 -16.76 -2.57 -35.97
N GLY A 462 -15.98 -2.55 -37.05
CA GLY A 462 -15.38 -1.37 -37.65
C GLY A 462 -14.14 -1.79 -38.43
N SER A 463 -14.12 -1.55 -39.74
CA SER A 463 -13.06 -1.89 -40.71
C SER A 463 -11.66 -2.09 -40.10
N ASN A 464 -11.24 -3.35 -40.01
CA ASN A 464 -9.89 -3.76 -39.65
C ASN A 464 -8.87 -3.40 -40.74
N THR A 465 -8.01 -2.43 -40.44
CA THR A 465 -6.64 -2.26 -40.98
C THR A 465 -5.93 -1.40 -39.91
N GLU A 466 -4.93 -1.81 -39.13
CA GLU A 466 -4.05 -2.97 -39.13
C GLU A 466 -3.60 -3.26 -37.69
N LEU A 467 -3.86 -4.47 -37.19
CA LEU A 467 -3.03 -5.12 -36.17
C LEU A 467 -1.93 -5.89 -36.91
N LYS A 468 -0.97 -5.16 -37.49
CA LYS A 468 0.30 -5.75 -37.92
C LYS A 468 1.44 -4.95 -37.32
N ARG A 469 2.26 -5.67 -36.53
CA ARG A 469 3.66 -5.37 -36.20
C ARG A 469 4.28 -4.40 -37.19
N ARG A 470 4.69 -3.22 -36.72
CA ARG A 470 5.70 -2.41 -37.41
C ARG A 470 7.02 -2.59 -36.69
N ASP A 471 7.71 -3.68 -37.05
CA ASP A 471 9.17 -3.70 -37.08
C ASP A 471 9.61 -3.03 -38.40
N THR A 472 10.54 -2.09 -38.27
CA THR A 472 11.49 -1.58 -39.28
C THR A 472 10.98 -0.83 -40.53
N THR A 473 11.56 0.37 -40.69
CA THR A 473 11.84 1.14 -41.92
C THR A 473 10.66 1.66 -42.73
N THR A 474 10.36 2.97 -42.62
CA THR A 474 10.67 3.97 -43.67
C THR A 474 10.15 5.37 -43.29
N ASN A 475 10.94 6.36 -43.71
CA ASN A 475 10.87 7.82 -43.58
C ASN A 475 9.48 8.47 -43.49
N ASP A 476 9.28 9.29 -42.46
CA ASP A 476 8.31 10.41 -42.42
C ASP A 476 9.01 11.67 -41.91
N ASN A 477 9.64 12.41 -42.82
CA ASN A 477 10.39 13.64 -42.56
C ASN A 477 9.52 14.87 -42.20
N ASP A 478 8.22 14.71 -41.90
CA ASP A 478 7.30 15.84 -41.66
C ASP A 478 6.78 15.95 -40.21
N ASN A 479 6.94 14.91 -39.38
CA ASN A 479 6.61 14.97 -37.95
C ASN A 479 7.79 15.36 -37.06
N ASP A 480 9.03 15.14 -37.51
CA ASP A 480 10.22 15.55 -36.77
C ASP A 480 10.34 17.07 -36.68
N HIS A 481 9.91 17.83 -37.70
CA HIS A 481 10.07 19.29 -37.67
C HIS A 481 9.17 19.99 -36.64
N LYS A 482 7.99 19.45 -36.32
CA LYS A 482 7.10 20.01 -35.28
C LYS A 482 7.52 19.61 -33.86
N ILE A 483 8.09 18.41 -33.71
CA ILE A 483 8.61 17.93 -32.44
C ILE A 483 9.93 18.64 -32.12
N GLU A 484 10.81 18.82 -33.11
CA GLU A 484 12.05 19.57 -32.99
C GLU A 484 11.79 21.05 -32.68
N LEU A 485 10.77 21.70 -33.29
CA LEU A 485 10.34 23.06 -32.91
C LEU A 485 9.82 23.16 -31.47
N TYR A 486 9.10 22.16 -30.97
CA TYR A 486 8.63 22.13 -29.58
C TYR A 486 9.78 21.90 -28.57
N TYR A 487 10.71 21.00 -28.90
CA TYR A 487 11.90 20.76 -28.08
C TYR A 487 12.93 21.89 -28.19
N GLU A 488 13.09 22.55 -29.33
CA GLU A 488 13.92 23.75 -29.50
C GLU A 488 13.33 24.94 -28.76
N GLN A 489 12.00 25.14 -28.79
CA GLN A 489 11.36 26.19 -27.97
C GLN A 489 11.51 25.92 -26.48
N LYS A 490 11.34 24.66 -26.03
CA LYS A 490 11.51 24.28 -24.62
C LYS A 490 12.98 24.30 -24.18
N THR A 491 13.91 23.99 -25.08
CA THR A 491 15.36 24.05 -24.83
C THR A 491 15.89 25.47 -24.94
N ALA A 492 15.33 26.34 -25.79
CA ALA A 492 15.60 27.77 -25.84
C ALA A 492 15.03 28.49 -24.60
N MET A 493 13.87 28.05 -24.11
CA MET A 493 13.30 28.51 -22.83
C MET A 493 14.16 28.06 -21.65
N ARG A 494 14.60 26.78 -21.61
CA ARG A 494 15.57 26.27 -20.62
C ARG A 494 16.94 26.94 -20.73
N ARG A 495 17.44 27.23 -21.92
CA ARG A 495 18.72 27.95 -22.15
C ARG A 495 18.61 29.43 -21.81
N ARG A 496 17.42 30.06 -21.96
CA ARG A 496 17.13 31.42 -21.44
C ARG A 496 17.06 31.43 -19.91
N LEU A 497 16.48 30.41 -19.30
CA LEU A 497 16.47 30.19 -17.84
C LEU A 497 17.87 29.89 -17.28
N GLN A 498 18.68 29.08 -17.98
CA GLN A 498 20.06 28.77 -17.57
C GLN A 498 21.04 29.93 -17.83
N ARG A 499 20.88 30.72 -18.91
CA ARG A 499 21.73 31.89 -19.18
C ARG A 499 21.43 33.08 -18.26
N ARG A 500 20.25 33.15 -17.62
CA ARG A 500 19.95 34.15 -16.59
C ARG A 500 20.44 33.76 -15.18
N ASN A 501 20.81 32.51 -14.95
CA ASN A 501 21.38 32.04 -13.67
C ASN A 501 22.91 32.13 -13.57
N ASN A 502 23.58 32.89 -14.43
CA ASN A 502 24.98 33.27 -14.23
C ASN A 502 25.10 34.44 -13.24
N LEU A 503 24.66 34.23 -12.00
CA LEU A 503 25.05 35.04 -10.85
C LEU A 503 25.77 34.14 -9.85
N LYS A 504 26.98 34.57 -9.51
CA LYS A 504 28.04 33.81 -8.82
C LYS A 504 27.53 33.19 -7.52
N ILE A 505 27.66 31.87 -7.42
CA ILE A 505 27.64 31.13 -6.16
C ILE A 505 28.82 31.61 -5.32
N THR A 506 28.55 32.26 -4.19
CA THR A 506 29.51 32.33 -3.09
C THR A 506 29.12 31.30 -2.02
N ALA A 507 30.09 30.88 -1.22
CA ALA A 507 30.11 29.63 -0.48
C ALA A 507 29.13 29.50 0.72
N SER A 508 27.94 30.08 0.68
CA SER A 508 26.97 30.01 1.79
C SER A 508 25.51 29.73 1.42
N GLY A 509 25.17 29.48 0.15
CA GLY A 509 23.93 28.76 -0.22
C GLY A 509 22.59 29.31 0.31
N GLN A 510 22.24 30.56 -0.01
CA GLN A 510 20.86 31.07 0.09
C GLN A 510 20.46 31.83 -1.19
N THR A 511 19.20 31.70 -1.60
CA THR A 511 18.54 32.42 -2.70
C THR A 511 17.21 32.99 -2.23
N GLU A 512 17.04 34.30 -2.30
CA GLU A 512 15.75 35.02 -2.18
C GLU A 512 15.14 35.23 -3.58
N LEU A 513 13.80 35.27 -3.67
CA LEU A 513 13.01 35.53 -4.87
C LEU A 513 12.25 36.85 -4.66
N ASP A 514 12.37 37.79 -5.60
CA ASP A 514 11.70 39.09 -5.58
C ASP A 514 10.20 38.98 -5.92
N ASP A 515 9.35 39.56 -5.08
CA ASP A 515 7.87 39.47 -5.08
C ASP A 515 7.16 40.36 -6.14
N GLU A 516 7.87 41.13 -6.96
CA GLU A 516 7.27 42.20 -7.78
C GLU A 516 6.60 41.73 -9.10
N VAL A 517 6.82 40.50 -9.56
CA VAL A 517 6.35 40.02 -10.88
C VAL A 517 4.96 39.36 -10.82
N ALA A 518 4.49 38.97 -9.63
CA ALA A 518 3.23 38.24 -9.46
C ALA A 518 1.99 39.14 -9.55
N GLU A 519 2.11 40.45 -9.31
CA GLU A 519 0.97 41.37 -9.22
C GLU A 519 0.45 41.84 -10.59
N GLU A 520 1.26 41.79 -11.64
CA GLU A 520 0.92 42.35 -12.97
C GLU A 520 0.04 41.41 -13.83
N LEU A 521 0.02 40.10 -13.55
CA LEU A 521 -0.67 39.07 -14.38
C LEU A 521 -2.05 38.62 -13.87
N LEU A 522 -2.46 39.05 -12.67
CA LEU A 522 -3.72 38.65 -12.03
C LEU A 522 -5.01 39.18 -12.70
N PRO A 523 -5.05 40.39 -13.31
CA PRO A 523 -6.29 40.93 -13.89
C PRO A 523 -6.75 40.19 -15.16
N GLU A 524 -5.82 39.77 -16.03
CA GLU A 524 -6.15 39.11 -17.31
C GLU A 524 -6.69 37.69 -17.12
N VAL A 525 -6.15 36.95 -16.14
CA VAL A 525 -6.58 35.58 -15.81
C VAL A 525 -8.00 35.56 -15.25
N ASN A 526 -8.38 36.57 -14.46
CA ASN A 526 -9.71 36.68 -13.88
C ASN A 526 -10.79 37.06 -14.91
N ALA A 527 -10.44 37.86 -15.92
CA ALA A 527 -11.35 38.22 -17.01
C ALA A 527 -11.70 37.00 -17.89
N ALA A 528 -10.70 36.17 -18.22
CA ALA A 528 -10.91 34.94 -19.00
C ALA A 528 -11.79 33.91 -18.26
N ALA A 529 -11.66 33.81 -16.94
CA ALA A 529 -12.48 32.91 -16.12
C ALA A 529 -13.96 33.33 -16.06
N ALA A 530 -14.24 34.63 -16.02
CA ALA A 530 -15.62 35.16 -15.96
C ALA A 530 -16.40 34.96 -17.27
N GLU A 531 -15.71 35.00 -18.42
CA GLU A 531 -16.31 34.79 -19.73
C GLU A 531 -16.68 33.31 -19.97
N ALA A 532 -15.81 32.39 -19.52
CA ALA A 532 -16.07 30.95 -19.54
C ALA A 532 -17.30 30.55 -18.71
N GLN A 533 -17.56 31.27 -17.61
CA GLN A 533 -18.66 30.96 -16.69
C GLN A 533 -20.04 31.38 -17.22
N LYS A 534 -20.13 32.45 -18.03
CA LYS A 534 -21.39 32.90 -18.65
C LYS A 534 -21.84 31.99 -19.81
N ALA A 535 -20.91 31.27 -20.45
CA ALA A 535 -21.21 30.34 -21.54
C ALA A 535 -21.86 29.01 -21.04
N ALA A 536 -21.67 28.65 -19.77
CA ALA A 536 -22.10 27.37 -19.21
C ALA A 536 -23.59 27.29 -18.82
N THR A 537 -24.30 28.42 -18.64
CA THR A 537 -25.67 28.43 -18.11
C THR A 537 -26.81 28.34 -19.15
N ARG A 538 -26.51 27.96 -20.40
CA ARG A 538 -27.54 27.69 -21.43
C ARG A 538 -27.18 26.48 -22.26
N ARG A 539 -27.60 25.26 -21.88
CA ARG A 539 -27.78 24.13 -22.82
C ARG A 539 -28.63 22.99 -22.24
N LYS A 540 -29.43 22.35 -23.10
CA LYS A 540 -30.30 21.19 -22.84
C LYS A 540 -29.52 19.88 -23.06
N PRO A 541 -29.91 18.75 -22.43
CA PRO A 541 -29.24 17.47 -22.56
C PRO A 541 -29.29 16.89 -23.98
N VAL A 542 -28.21 16.22 -24.40
CA VAL A 542 -28.08 15.55 -25.71
C VAL A 542 -28.91 14.26 -25.72
N ALA A 543 -29.80 14.12 -26.70
CA ALA A 543 -30.66 12.95 -26.86
C ALA A 543 -29.91 11.74 -27.46
N LYS A 544 -30.36 10.53 -27.10
CA LYS A 544 -29.88 9.24 -27.62
C LYS A 544 -30.26 9.10 -29.12
N GLY A 545 -29.36 8.57 -29.94
CA GLY A 545 -29.64 8.24 -31.35
C GLY A 545 -30.64 7.09 -31.48
N ALA A 546 -31.30 6.97 -32.64
CA ALA A 546 -32.30 5.94 -32.92
C ALA A 546 -31.74 4.50 -32.93
N ASP A 547 -30.41 4.37 -33.04
CA ASP A 547 -29.61 3.14 -32.98
C ASP A 547 -29.14 2.78 -31.55
N GLY A 548 -29.48 3.61 -30.56
CA GLY A 548 -29.03 3.43 -29.18
C GLY A 548 -27.63 3.96 -28.90
N THR A 549 -26.93 4.52 -29.90
CA THR A 549 -25.62 5.15 -29.70
C THR A 549 -25.78 6.59 -29.22
N TYR A 550 -24.84 7.05 -28.41
CA TYR A 550 -24.79 8.45 -27.98
C TYR A 550 -24.24 9.29 -29.14
N GLY A 551 -25.11 9.99 -29.87
CA GLY A 551 -24.71 10.86 -30.98
C GLY A 551 -24.51 10.17 -32.34
N GLY A 552 -24.97 8.93 -32.53
CA GLY A 552 -25.09 8.30 -33.86
C GLY A 552 -23.76 7.90 -34.52
N ARG A 553 -22.68 7.70 -33.76
CA ARG A 553 -21.35 7.32 -34.30
C ARG A 553 -20.88 5.99 -33.73
N ASP A 554 -20.28 5.16 -34.59
CA ASP A 554 -19.63 3.90 -34.21
C ASP A 554 -18.39 4.13 -33.33
N TYR A 555 -18.07 3.14 -32.48
CA TYR A 555 -16.85 3.16 -31.66
C TYR A 555 -15.58 3.08 -32.54
N ARG A 556 -14.60 3.97 -32.31
CA ARG A 556 -13.35 4.03 -33.08
C ARG A 556 -12.12 3.99 -32.16
N ILE A 557 -11.44 2.85 -32.13
CA ILE A 557 -10.30 2.64 -31.22
C ILE A 557 -9.18 3.70 -31.36
N GLU A 558 -8.96 4.21 -32.57
CA GLU A 558 -7.90 5.20 -32.84
C GLU A 558 -8.18 6.58 -32.23
N GLU A 559 -9.46 6.87 -31.94
CA GLU A 559 -9.83 8.12 -31.29
C GLU A 559 -9.82 7.95 -29.75
N ASP A 560 -9.92 6.73 -29.22
CA ASP A 560 -10.00 6.44 -27.78
C ASP A 560 -8.68 6.78 -27.07
N LYS A 561 -8.74 7.70 -26.11
CA LYS A 561 -7.59 8.09 -25.27
C LYS A 561 -7.06 6.92 -24.43
N TYR A 562 -7.96 6.02 -24.03
CA TYR A 562 -7.67 4.85 -23.21
C TYR A 562 -8.14 3.61 -23.97
N PRO A 563 -7.52 3.23 -25.10
CA PRO A 563 -8.00 2.11 -25.90
C PRO A 563 -7.82 0.79 -25.13
N PRO A 564 -8.74 -0.19 -25.24
CA PRO A 564 -8.58 -1.48 -24.58
C PRO A 564 -7.27 -2.17 -24.97
N ASN A 565 -6.70 -2.90 -24.02
CA ASN A 565 -5.40 -3.56 -24.17
C ASN A 565 -5.51 -5.07 -23.90
N ASN A 566 -4.37 -5.74 -23.97
CA ASN A 566 -4.23 -7.17 -23.66
C ASN A 566 -3.91 -7.45 -22.18
N ARG A 567 -4.05 -6.46 -21.29
CA ARG A 567 -3.71 -6.63 -19.87
C ARG A 567 -4.76 -7.52 -19.20
N THR A 568 -4.28 -8.53 -18.49
CA THR A 568 -5.08 -9.47 -17.72
C THR A 568 -4.35 -9.79 -16.42
N LEU A 569 -5.09 -10.12 -15.37
CA LEU A 569 -4.49 -10.46 -14.08
C LEU A 569 -3.49 -11.63 -14.14
N GLU A 570 -3.65 -12.54 -15.10
CA GLU A 570 -2.70 -13.66 -15.30
C GLU A 570 -1.27 -13.21 -15.58
N ASN A 571 -1.10 -11.97 -16.04
CA ASN A 571 0.18 -11.38 -16.39
C ASN A 571 0.66 -10.34 -15.37
N PHE A 572 -0.14 -10.00 -14.35
CA PHE A 572 0.23 -8.99 -13.36
C PHE A 572 1.09 -9.61 -12.24
N PHE A 573 2.41 -9.50 -12.37
CA PHE A 573 3.41 -10.03 -11.43
C PHE A 573 3.14 -11.47 -11.01
N ARG A 574 2.84 -12.33 -12.01
CA ARG A 574 2.41 -13.71 -11.79
C ARG A 574 3.37 -14.44 -10.84
N GLY A 575 2.80 -15.01 -9.78
CA GLY A 575 3.52 -15.75 -8.74
C GLY A 575 3.71 -14.97 -7.43
N ALA A 576 3.76 -13.64 -7.49
CA ALA A 576 3.85 -12.80 -6.29
C ALA A 576 2.63 -12.99 -5.38
N PHE A 577 2.85 -12.88 -4.07
CA PHE A 577 1.78 -12.93 -3.07
C PHE A 577 1.08 -11.59 -2.90
N SER A 578 1.82 -10.50 -3.11
CA SER A 578 1.26 -9.16 -3.07
C SER A 578 2.01 -8.20 -3.98
N TYR A 579 1.51 -6.97 -4.03
CA TYR A 579 2.12 -5.82 -4.69
C TYR A 579 1.99 -4.60 -3.78
N HIS A 580 3.08 -3.85 -3.56
CA HIS A 580 3.06 -2.62 -2.78
C HIS A 580 2.84 -1.41 -3.70
N ILE A 581 1.87 -0.55 -3.37
CA ILE A 581 1.50 0.61 -4.19
C ILE A 581 2.44 1.81 -3.97
N HIS A 582 3.28 1.80 -2.93
CA HIS A 582 4.28 2.85 -2.65
C HIS A 582 3.69 4.24 -2.45
N ASN A 583 2.69 4.34 -1.57
CA ASN A 583 2.12 5.62 -1.12
C ASN A 583 1.65 6.54 -2.26
N GLN A 584 1.25 5.99 -3.41
CA GLN A 584 0.67 6.75 -4.55
C GLN A 584 -0.77 7.20 -4.23
N TRP A 585 -0.96 7.82 -3.07
CA TRP A 585 -2.26 8.06 -2.42
C TRP A 585 -3.21 8.98 -3.21
N THR A 586 -2.67 9.83 -4.07
CA THR A 586 -3.41 10.83 -4.84
C THR A 586 -3.65 10.41 -6.30
N LYS A 587 -3.20 9.23 -6.71
CA LYS A 587 -3.37 8.76 -8.09
C LYS A 587 -4.62 7.90 -8.18
N HIS A 588 -5.46 8.20 -9.16
CA HIS A 588 -6.62 7.37 -9.50
C HIS A 588 -6.30 6.50 -10.71
N PRO A 589 -6.74 5.22 -10.72
CA PRO A 589 -6.55 4.34 -11.87
C PRO A 589 -7.20 4.91 -13.13
N GLN A 590 -6.40 5.17 -14.16
CA GLN A 590 -6.94 5.51 -15.47
C GLN A 590 -7.65 4.31 -16.07
N PRO A 591 -8.68 4.51 -16.91
CA PRO A 591 -9.28 3.41 -17.66
C PRO A 591 -8.22 2.62 -18.42
N ASN A 592 -8.31 1.29 -18.43
CA ASN A 592 -7.31 0.35 -18.96
C ASN A 592 -5.94 0.31 -18.28
N SER A 593 -5.71 1.07 -17.22
CA SER A 593 -4.52 0.85 -16.37
C SER A 593 -4.51 -0.56 -15.77
N TRP A 594 -3.36 -1.03 -15.28
CA TRP A 594 -3.30 -2.32 -14.59
C TRP A 594 -4.24 -2.36 -13.37
N PHE A 595 -4.37 -1.23 -12.66
CA PHE A 595 -5.33 -1.13 -11.55
C PHE A 595 -6.78 -1.12 -12.00
N ASP A 596 -7.12 -0.49 -13.12
CA ASP A 596 -8.47 -0.63 -13.71
C ASP A 596 -8.77 -2.09 -14.11
N VAL A 597 -7.78 -2.82 -14.65
CA VAL A 597 -7.91 -4.26 -14.97
C VAL A 597 -8.16 -5.10 -13.72
N ILE A 598 -7.42 -4.82 -12.63
CA ILE A 598 -7.63 -5.44 -11.31
C ILE A 598 -9.04 -5.14 -10.80
N GLN A 599 -9.47 -3.87 -10.82
CA GLN A 599 -10.78 -3.44 -10.34
C GLN A 599 -11.91 -4.13 -11.09
N ARG A 600 -11.82 -4.21 -12.43
CA ARG A 600 -12.82 -4.91 -13.26
C ARG A 600 -12.85 -6.41 -13.03
N ALA A 601 -11.70 -7.04 -12.76
CA ALA A 601 -11.66 -8.46 -12.42
C ALA A 601 -12.33 -8.75 -11.08
N GLN A 602 -12.02 -7.96 -10.07
CA GLN A 602 -12.64 -8.07 -8.75
C GLN A 602 -14.14 -7.79 -8.81
N ASP A 603 -14.57 -6.73 -9.49
CA ASP A 603 -15.99 -6.42 -9.63
C ASP A 603 -16.75 -7.52 -10.40
N GLY A 604 -16.15 -8.07 -11.46
CA GLY A 604 -16.72 -9.22 -12.18
C GLY A 604 -16.84 -10.48 -11.30
N PHE A 605 -15.87 -10.72 -10.41
CA PHE A 605 -15.95 -11.81 -9.43
C PHE A 605 -17.07 -11.58 -8.43
N PHE A 606 -17.19 -10.38 -7.84
CA PHE A 606 -18.24 -10.07 -6.88
C PHE A 606 -19.65 -10.08 -7.49
N ARG A 607 -19.78 -9.84 -8.80
CA ARG A 607 -21.03 -10.02 -9.54
C ARG A 607 -21.33 -11.48 -9.93
N GLY A 608 -20.38 -12.39 -9.72
CA GLY A 608 -20.50 -13.80 -10.11
C GLY A 608 -20.27 -14.07 -11.61
N GLU A 609 -19.85 -13.06 -12.37
CA GLU A 609 -19.56 -13.13 -13.81
C GLU A 609 -18.19 -13.76 -14.09
N ARG A 610 -17.25 -13.60 -13.15
CA ARG A 610 -15.87 -14.10 -13.21
C ARG A 610 -15.56 -14.98 -12.02
N THR A 611 -14.46 -15.72 -12.09
CA THR A 611 -13.88 -16.42 -10.94
C THR A 611 -12.71 -15.61 -10.37
N ASN A 612 -12.24 -15.99 -9.19
CA ASN A 612 -10.99 -15.48 -8.65
C ASN A 612 -9.76 -16.21 -9.27
N PRO A 613 -8.52 -15.89 -8.85
CA PRO A 613 -7.29 -16.53 -9.35
C PRO A 613 -7.26 -18.06 -9.21
N TYR A 614 -8.12 -18.61 -8.35
CA TYR A 614 -8.22 -20.02 -8.02
C TYR A 614 -9.41 -20.75 -8.68
N GLY A 615 -10.15 -20.07 -9.56
CA GLY A 615 -11.34 -20.64 -10.21
C GLY A 615 -12.58 -20.67 -9.33
N GLU A 616 -12.56 -20.04 -8.15
CA GLU A 616 -13.69 -20.00 -7.22
C GLU A 616 -14.66 -18.87 -7.59
N ARG A 617 -15.95 -19.05 -7.24
CA ARG A 617 -17.00 -18.04 -7.44
C ARG A 617 -17.35 -17.34 -6.13
N TRP A 618 -17.78 -16.09 -6.24
CA TRP A 618 -18.25 -15.33 -5.09
C TRP A 618 -19.62 -15.84 -4.63
N GLU A 619 -19.69 -16.32 -3.38
CA GLU A 619 -20.93 -16.80 -2.74
C GLU A 619 -21.40 -15.90 -1.59
N GLY A 620 -20.70 -14.78 -1.36
CA GLY A 620 -20.98 -13.86 -0.26
C GLY A 620 -22.03 -12.78 -0.56
N PRO A 621 -22.22 -11.83 0.37
CA PRO A 621 -23.08 -10.66 0.19
C PRO A 621 -22.74 -9.87 -1.07
N GLU A 622 -23.69 -9.09 -1.57
CA GLU A 622 -23.42 -8.16 -2.67
C GLU A 622 -22.34 -7.15 -2.26
N VAL A 623 -21.33 -6.99 -3.12
CA VAL A 623 -20.27 -5.98 -2.97
C VAL A 623 -20.39 -5.02 -4.14
N LYS A 624 -20.58 -3.73 -3.84
CA LYS A 624 -20.73 -2.70 -4.87
C LYS A 624 -19.47 -2.59 -5.74
N PRO A 625 -19.59 -2.26 -7.03
CA PRO A 625 -18.44 -2.05 -7.91
C PRO A 625 -17.62 -0.84 -7.48
N TYR A 626 -16.39 -0.75 -7.99
CA TYR A 626 -15.55 0.44 -7.81
C TYR A 626 -16.23 1.68 -8.39
N ASP A 627 -16.02 2.82 -7.71
CA ASP A 627 -16.46 4.10 -8.24
C ASP A 627 -15.61 4.47 -9.46
N ARG A 628 -16.25 5.07 -10.47
CA ARG A 628 -15.53 5.67 -11.59
C ARG A 628 -14.98 7.02 -11.22
N TRP A 629 -13.91 7.40 -11.90
CA TRP A 629 -13.19 8.66 -11.72
C TRP A 629 -13.65 9.65 -12.79
N PRO A 630 -14.48 10.65 -12.45
CA PRO A 630 -15.06 11.57 -13.44
C PRO A 630 -14.02 12.38 -14.22
N GLU A 631 -12.79 12.50 -13.71
CA GLU A 631 -11.68 13.14 -14.41
C GLU A 631 -11.16 12.35 -15.63
N PHE A 632 -11.55 11.09 -15.77
CA PHE A 632 -11.17 10.23 -16.91
C PHE A 632 -12.34 9.88 -17.84
N ASP A 633 -13.56 10.34 -17.51
CA ASP A 633 -14.80 10.09 -18.27
C ASP A 633 -15.07 11.13 -19.38
#